data_AF-A0A9R1RZS1-F1
#
_entry.id   AF-A0A9R1RZS1-F1
#
_cell.length_a   1.000
_cell.length_b   1.000
_cell.length_c   1.000
_cell.angle_alpha   90.00
_cell.angle_beta   90.00
_cell.angle_gamma   90.00
#
_symmetry.space_group_name_H-M   'P 1'
#
loop_
_entity.id
_entity.type
_entity.pdbx_description
1 polymer ?
#
loop_
_entity_poly.entity_id
_entity_poly.type
_entity_poly.pdbx_seq_one_letter_code
_entity_poly.pdbx_strand_id
1 'polypeptide(L)'
;MEMAIVMAREAGMDWIIHLDTDELIHPAGAREYSLRRLLLDVPDNVDMVIFPNYESSVERDDIKDPFTEVSMFKKNYDHLPKDTYFGLYKEATRGNPNYFLTYGNGKSAARVQEHMRPNGAHRWHNYMKSPKYDVRYLNLWSFSFLLVFSSQVQVNSGEMFLLNYLAICYLFSCSEIKLEEAAILHYTYTKFSDLTSRRDRCGCKPTKEDVKRCFILEFDRLAFIIASTATEQEMRNWYREHVVWTDKDTNLKLLRKGVLTRIYAPMAIIRGLKESGIFIDAVTSAKAHPKANIGLENNESIHTNVTAAQSTTLKEGGNDNSQATARKILEMIDVQEEAVPPMSPPGFLELMESALS
;
A
#
# COMPACT_ATOMS: atom_id res chain seq x y z
N MET A 1 2.30 -3.45 -14.57
CA MET A 1 1.76 -4.62 -13.84
C MET A 1 1.65 -5.83 -14.76
N GLU A 2 1.00 -5.77 -15.92
CA GLU A 2 0.94 -6.90 -16.87
C GLU A 2 2.31 -7.53 -17.20
N MET A 3 3.28 -6.70 -17.57
CA MET A 3 4.65 -7.17 -17.83
C MET A 3 5.29 -7.82 -16.60
N ALA A 4 4.99 -7.32 -15.40
CA ALA A 4 5.53 -7.87 -14.16
C ALA A 4 4.98 -9.27 -13.87
N ILE A 5 3.74 -9.57 -14.27
CA ILE A 5 3.17 -10.93 -14.18
C ILE A 5 3.95 -11.89 -15.09
N VAL A 6 4.24 -11.47 -16.33
CA VAL A 6 5.02 -12.28 -17.29
C VAL A 6 6.41 -12.56 -16.72
N MET A 7 7.10 -11.52 -16.27
CA MET A 7 8.44 -11.66 -15.66
C MET A 7 8.42 -12.56 -14.42
N ALA A 8 7.41 -12.43 -13.56
CA ALA A 8 7.28 -13.27 -12.37
C ALA A 8 7.05 -14.75 -12.74
N ARG A 9 6.26 -15.03 -13.78
CA ARG A 9 6.07 -16.39 -14.32
C ARG A 9 7.37 -16.96 -14.88
N GLU A 10 8.06 -16.20 -15.72
CA GLU A 10 9.32 -16.62 -16.34
C GLU A 10 10.41 -16.88 -15.31
N ALA A 11 10.43 -16.11 -14.22
CA ALA A 11 11.35 -16.30 -13.10
C ALA A 11 10.91 -17.39 -12.09
N GLY A 12 9.78 -18.06 -12.32
CA GLY A 12 9.28 -19.12 -11.44
C GLY A 12 8.89 -18.64 -10.03
N MET A 13 8.44 -17.38 -9.91
CA MET A 13 8.01 -16.81 -8.63
C MET A 13 6.65 -17.37 -8.20
N ASP A 14 6.48 -17.70 -6.92
CA ASP A 14 5.20 -18.19 -6.39
C ASP A 14 4.17 -17.08 -6.20
N TRP A 15 4.62 -15.90 -5.79
CA TRP A 15 3.79 -14.77 -5.39
C TRP A 15 4.23 -13.48 -6.07
N ILE A 16 3.27 -12.62 -6.39
CA ILE A 16 3.49 -11.25 -6.88
C ILE A 16 2.75 -10.26 -5.98
N ILE A 17 3.40 -9.15 -5.65
CA ILE A 17 2.82 -8.04 -4.89
C ILE A 17 3.24 -6.71 -5.53
N HIS A 18 2.32 -5.76 -5.56
CA HIS A 18 2.58 -4.39 -5.99
C HIS A 18 2.60 -3.49 -4.76
N LEU A 19 3.71 -2.76 -4.56
CA LEU A 19 3.89 -1.79 -3.48
C LEU A 19 4.26 -0.44 -4.07
N ASP A 20 3.69 0.62 -3.51
CA ASP A 20 4.08 1.97 -3.84
C ASP A 20 5.36 2.38 -3.08
N THR A 21 6.02 3.45 -3.54
CA THR A 21 7.30 3.89 -2.97
C THR A 21 7.19 4.43 -1.54
N ASP A 22 5.98 4.76 -1.11
CA ASP A 22 5.61 5.23 0.22
C ASP A 22 4.95 4.13 1.06
N GLU A 23 5.07 2.86 0.67
CA GLU A 23 4.46 1.72 1.37
C GLU A 23 5.51 0.73 1.89
N LEU A 24 5.25 0.13 3.04
CA LEU A 24 6.09 -0.91 3.64
C LEU A 24 5.24 -2.07 4.16
N ILE A 25 5.61 -3.31 3.85
CA ILE A 25 4.94 -4.50 4.41
C ILE A 25 5.40 -4.71 5.86
N HIS A 26 4.44 -4.82 6.76
CA HIS A 26 4.62 -5.09 8.18
C HIS A 26 4.04 -6.48 8.54
N PRO A 27 4.85 -7.56 8.48
CA PRO A 27 4.41 -8.92 8.77
C PRO A 27 4.48 -9.22 10.28
N ALA A 28 3.73 -8.47 11.09
CA ALA A 28 3.86 -8.44 12.55
C ALA A 28 3.67 -9.82 13.23
N GLY A 29 2.74 -10.65 12.75
CA GLY A 29 2.48 -11.98 13.32
C GLY A 29 3.33 -13.10 12.71
N ALA A 30 4.19 -12.82 11.74
CA ALA A 30 5.13 -13.81 11.25
C ALA A 30 6.30 -13.97 12.21
N ARG A 31 6.68 -15.23 12.52
CA ARG A 31 7.96 -15.51 13.17
C ARG A 31 9.10 -14.89 12.35
N GLU A 32 10.07 -14.32 13.06
CA GLU A 32 11.25 -13.67 12.46
C GLU A 32 10.88 -12.49 11.53
N TYR A 33 9.65 -11.98 11.59
CA TYR A 33 9.20 -10.89 10.73
C TYR A 33 9.30 -11.22 9.23
N SER A 34 9.12 -12.50 8.89
CA SER A 34 9.35 -13.04 7.55
C SER A 34 8.08 -13.09 6.70
N LEU A 35 8.02 -12.25 5.67
CA LEU A 35 6.94 -12.30 4.66
C LEU A 35 6.91 -13.65 3.93
N ARG A 36 8.08 -14.26 3.68
CA ARG A 36 8.15 -15.58 3.05
C ARG A 36 7.45 -16.63 3.90
N ARG A 37 7.70 -16.65 5.22
CA ARG A 37 7.05 -17.60 6.12
C ARG A 37 5.54 -17.38 6.15
N LEU A 38 5.11 -16.12 6.26
CA LEU A 38 3.70 -15.74 6.25
C LEU A 38 2.97 -16.26 5.00
N LEU A 39 3.58 -16.13 3.81
CA LEU A 39 2.98 -16.58 2.55
C LEU A 39 3.07 -18.10 2.34
N LEU A 40 4.05 -18.79 2.94
CA LEU A 40 4.15 -20.26 2.91
C LEU A 40 3.04 -20.93 3.72
N ASP A 41 2.58 -20.30 4.80
CA ASP A 41 1.52 -20.83 5.64
C ASP A 41 0.11 -20.61 5.03
N VAL A 42 0.03 -19.91 3.89
CA VAL A 42 -1.23 -19.69 3.15
C VAL A 42 -1.64 -20.96 2.40
N PRO A 43 -2.88 -21.47 2.57
CA PRO A 43 -3.36 -22.67 1.87
C PRO A 43 -3.25 -22.58 0.34
N ASP A 44 -3.01 -23.71 -0.31
CA ASP A 44 -2.84 -23.79 -1.78
C ASP A 44 -4.10 -23.41 -2.56
N ASN A 45 -5.28 -23.52 -1.94
CA ASN A 45 -6.55 -23.14 -2.55
C ASN A 45 -6.84 -21.63 -2.49
N VAL A 46 -5.99 -20.84 -1.84
CA VAL A 46 -6.10 -19.38 -1.74
C VAL A 46 -5.23 -18.75 -2.81
N ASP A 47 -5.85 -17.92 -3.65
CA ASP A 47 -5.20 -17.28 -4.79
C ASP A 47 -4.60 -15.92 -4.42
N MET A 48 -5.18 -15.23 -3.44
CA MET A 48 -4.85 -13.86 -3.10
C MET A 48 -4.90 -13.62 -1.59
N VAL A 49 -3.95 -12.83 -1.11
CA VAL A 49 -3.80 -12.44 0.28
C VAL A 49 -3.88 -10.94 0.35
N ILE A 50 -4.82 -10.42 1.13
CA ILE A 50 -5.04 -8.99 1.33
C ILE A 50 -4.35 -8.57 2.62
N PHE A 51 -3.50 -7.55 2.50
CA PHE A 51 -2.84 -6.84 3.59
C PHE A 51 -3.59 -5.54 3.85
N PRO A 52 -4.27 -5.39 5.00
CA PRO A 52 -4.95 -4.15 5.35
C PRO A 52 -3.97 -2.98 5.51
N ASN A 53 -4.40 -1.78 5.11
CA ASN A 53 -3.55 -0.58 5.18
C ASN A 53 -3.66 0.08 6.56
N TYR A 54 -2.52 0.44 7.13
CA TYR A 54 -2.37 1.35 8.25
C TYR A 54 -1.72 2.64 7.74
N GLU A 55 -2.39 3.77 7.94
CA GLU A 55 -1.96 5.05 7.38
C GLU A 55 -1.19 5.87 8.41
N SER A 56 -0.04 6.42 8.03
CA SER A 56 0.76 7.27 8.89
C SER A 56 -0.04 8.44 9.45
N SER A 57 0.16 8.73 10.73
CA SER A 57 -0.35 9.92 11.41
C SER A 57 0.85 10.70 11.95
N VAL A 58 1.25 11.73 11.21
CA VAL A 58 2.43 12.53 11.57
C VAL A 58 2.09 13.53 12.67
N GLU A 59 2.98 13.65 13.66
CA GLU A 59 2.78 14.51 14.84
C GLU A 59 3.44 15.89 14.67
N ARG A 60 4.20 16.09 13.59
CA ARG A 60 4.97 17.30 13.25
C ARG A 60 5.07 17.50 11.73
N ASP A 61 5.42 18.71 11.30
CA ASP A 61 5.48 19.12 9.87
C ASP A 61 6.91 19.18 9.28
N ASP A 62 7.93 18.87 10.06
CA ASP A 62 9.35 18.95 9.71
C ASP A 62 10.02 17.59 9.43
N ILE A 63 9.23 16.54 9.19
CA ILE A 63 9.69 15.19 8.86
C ILE A 63 10.61 15.19 7.63
N LYS A 64 11.78 14.54 7.72
CA LYS A 64 12.75 14.42 6.62
C LYS A 64 12.77 13.01 6.03
N ASP A 65 12.85 11.99 6.88
CA ASP A 65 12.84 10.58 6.55
C ASP A 65 11.67 9.85 7.24
N PRO A 66 10.54 9.67 6.54
CA PRO A 66 9.34 9.08 7.13
C PRO A 66 9.57 7.69 7.74
N PHE A 67 10.43 6.88 7.11
CA PHE A 67 10.67 5.51 7.53
C PHE A 67 11.46 5.40 8.84
N THR A 68 12.19 6.45 9.22
CA THR A 68 12.95 6.48 10.48
C THR A 68 12.39 7.46 11.50
N GLU A 69 11.39 8.27 11.14
CA GLU A 69 10.82 9.30 12.01
C GLU A 69 9.34 9.07 12.36
N VAL A 70 8.57 8.39 11.50
CA VAL A 70 7.13 8.19 11.73
C VAL A 70 6.89 6.83 12.36
N SER A 71 6.19 6.83 13.50
CA SER A 71 5.84 5.60 14.24
C SER A 71 4.35 5.45 14.50
N MET A 72 3.55 6.52 14.40
CA MET A 72 2.13 6.48 14.71
C MET A 72 1.30 6.24 13.44
N PHE A 73 0.35 5.32 13.51
CA PHE A 73 -0.49 4.93 12.39
C PHE A 73 -1.96 4.79 12.79
N LYS A 74 -2.88 5.19 11.90
CA LYS A 74 -4.30 4.84 11.95
C LYS A 74 -4.47 3.40 11.48
N LYS A 75 -5.03 2.54 12.34
CA LYS A 75 -5.31 1.14 11.99
C LYS A 75 -6.43 1.06 10.97
N ASN A 76 -6.41 0.02 10.15
CA ASN A 76 -7.54 -0.36 9.30
C ASN A 76 -8.79 -0.64 10.15
N TYR A 77 -9.95 -0.21 9.65
CA TYR A 77 -11.23 -0.45 10.33
C TYR A 77 -11.52 -1.95 10.50
N ASP A 78 -11.03 -2.80 9.58
CA ASP A 78 -11.14 -4.26 9.69
C ASP A 78 -10.45 -4.79 10.96
N HIS A 79 -9.46 -4.07 11.51
CA HIS A 79 -8.70 -4.45 12.71
C HIS A 79 -9.17 -3.69 13.97
N LEU A 80 -10.36 -3.10 13.92
CA LEU A 80 -10.98 -2.37 15.01
C LEU A 80 -12.32 -3.01 15.39
N PRO A 81 -12.64 -3.09 16.70
CA PRO A 81 -14.00 -3.36 17.13
C PRO A 81 -14.97 -2.31 16.54
N LYS A 82 -16.14 -2.77 16.06
CA LYS A 82 -17.11 -1.90 15.36
C LYS A 82 -17.56 -0.72 16.22
N ASP A 83 -17.86 -0.98 17.49
CA ASP A 83 -18.24 0.02 18.49
C ASP A 83 -17.15 1.07 18.70
N THR A 84 -15.88 0.64 18.75
CA THR A 84 -14.73 1.54 18.86
C THR A 84 -14.60 2.42 17.61
N TYR A 85 -14.70 1.83 16.42
CA TYR A 85 -14.61 2.56 15.16
C TYR A 85 -15.72 3.61 15.05
N PHE A 86 -17.00 3.21 15.21
CA PHE A 86 -18.12 4.14 15.07
C PHE A 86 -18.18 5.17 16.20
N GLY A 87 -17.85 4.79 17.44
CA GLY A 87 -17.85 5.68 18.59
C GLY A 87 -16.79 6.77 18.52
N LEU A 88 -15.68 6.52 17.84
CA LEU A 88 -14.55 7.46 17.72
C LEU A 88 -14.37 8.01 16.30
N TYR A 89 -15.25 7.66 15.35
CA TYR A 89 -15.11 8.02 13.93
C TYR A 89 -14.88 9.52 13.74
N LYS A 90 -15.72 10.36 14.36
CA LYS A 90 -15.65 11.82 14.24
C LYS A 90 -14.30 12.39 14.68
N GLU A 91 -13.73 11.86 15.75
CA GLU A 91 -12.42 12.27 16.28
C GLU A 91 -11.30 11.74 15.39
N ALA A 92 -11.41 10.48 14.95
CA ALA A 92 -10.41 9.82 14.11
C ALA A 92 -10.32 10.42 12.70
N THR A 93 -11.39 11.02 12.18
CA THR A 93 -11.39 11.65 10.86
C THR A 93 -11.04 13.13 10.90
N ARG A 94 -11.12 13.82 12.05
CA ARG A 94 -10.90 15.27 12.20
C ARG A 94 -11.68 16.10 11.17
N GLY A 95 -12.93 15.70 10.88
CA GLY A 95 -13.77 16.38 9.89
C GLY A 95 -13.51 15.97 8.44
N ASN A 96 -12.54 15.08 8.17
CA ASN A 96 -12.41 14.42 6.87
C ASN A 96 -13.64 13.51 6.65
N PRO A 97 -14.29 13.57 5.46
CA PRO A 97 -15.39 12.66 5.15
C PRO A 97 -14.94 11.18 5.14
N ASN A 98 -13.66 10.92 4.89
CA ASN A 98 -13.05 9.59 4.89
C ASN A 98 -12.19 9.38 6.14
N TYR A 99 -12.21 8.16 6.66
CA TYR A 99 -11.35 7.75 7.77
C TYR A 99 -9.84 7.78 7.42
N PHE A 100 -9.52 7.43 6.16
CA PHE A 100 -8.18 7.52 5.60
C PHE A 100 -8.05 8.74 4.66
N LEU A 101 -6.87 9.35 4.62
CA LEU A 101 -6.54 10.37 3.61
C LEU A 101 -6.46 9.72 2.22
N THR A 102 -5.94 8.49 2.17
CA THR A 102 -5.80 7.66 0.96
C THR A 102 -6.72 6.43 1.00
N TYR A 103 -6.53 5.51 0.06
CA TYR A 103 -7.35 4.29 -0.01
C TYR A 103 -7.07 3.33 1.15
N GLY A 104 -8.08 3.12 1.99
CA GLY A 104 -8.07 2.12 3.08
C GLY A 104 -8.25 0.67 2.63
N ASN A 105 -8.27 0.39 1.32
CA ASN A 105 -8.62 -0.92 0.76
C ASN A 105 -7.51 -1.97 0.91
N GLY A 106 -6.33 -1.62 1.40
CA GLY A 106 -5.21 -2.55 1.49
C GLY A 106 -4.43 -2.72 0.18
N LYS A 107 -3.40 -3.56 0.23
CA LYS A 107 -2.74 -4.14 -0.96
C LYS A 107 -2.91 -5.65 -0.95
N SER A 108 -2.66 -6.29 -2.08
CA SER A 108 -2.69 -7.75 -2.12
C SER A 108 -1.47 -8.36 -2.80
N ALA A 109 -1.02 -9.47 -2.22
CA ALA A 109 -0.19 -10.45 -2.91
C ALA A 109 -1.11 -11.47 -3.57
N ALA A 110 -0.74 -11.94 -4.75
CA ALA A 110 -1.47 -13.01 -5.41
C ALA A 110 -0.51 -14.07 -5.95
N ARG A 111 -0.98 -15.31 -5.99
CA ARG A 111 -0.23 -16.41 -6.58
C ARG A 111 -0.06 -16.17 -8.06
N VAL A 112 1.16 -16.34 -8.53
CA VAL A 112 1.49 -16.20 -9.95
C VAL A 112 0.89 -17.38 -10.69
N GLN A 113 -0.01 -17.07 -11.62
CA GLN A 113 -0.78 -18.08 -12.34
C GLN A 113 -1.07 -17.63 -13.77
N GLU A 114 -1.43 -18.58 -14.60
CA GLU A 114 -1.84 -18.29 -15.96
C GLU A 114 -3.16 -17.51 -16.01
N HIS A 115 -3.31 -16.64 -17.01
CA HIS A 115 -4.47 -15.75 -17.23
C HIS A 115 -4.74 -14.72 -16.12
N MET A 116 -3.78 -14.50 -15.22
CA MET A 116 -3.82 -13.44 -14.22
C MET A 116 -3.74 -12.05 -14.86
N ARG A 117 -4.46 -11.08 -14.28
CA ARG A 117 -4.48 -9.68 -14.68
C ARG A 117 -4.50 -8.76 -13.45
N PRO A 118 -3.94 -7.54 -13.54
CA PRO A 118 -4.14 -6.53 -12.51
C PRO A 118 -5.59 -6.05 -12.51
N ASN A 119 -6.13 -5.81 -11.32
CA ASN A 119 -7.42 -5.17 -11.08
C ASN A 119 -7.18 -3.86 -10.32
N GLY A 120 -6.69 -2.86 -11.05
CA GLY A 120 -6.13 -1.64 -10.47
C GLY A 120 -4.81 -1.89 -9.73
N ALA A 121 -4.37 -0.92 -8.95
CA ALA A 121 -3.08 -0.97 -8.24
C ALA A 121 -3.11 -1.79 -6.92
N HIS A 122 -4.29 -2.23 -6.50
CA HIS A 122 -4.53 -2.81 -5.18
C HIS A 122 -4.95 -4.28 -5.21
N ARG A 123 -5.37 -4.81 -6.37
CA ARG A 123 -5.95 -6.15 -6.51
C ARG A 123 -5.55 -6.84 -7.80
N TRP A 124 -5.83 -8.14 -7.87
CA TRP A 124 -5.58 -9.00 -9.03
C TRP A 124 -6.87 -9.76 -9.39
N HIS A 125 -6.94 -10.23 -10.62
CA HIS A 125 -8.08 -10.97 -11.16
C HIS A 125 -7.61 -12.10 -12.07
N ASN A 126 -8.45 -13.11 -12.32
CA ASN A 126 -8.17 -14.19 -13.26
C ASN A 126 -9.42 -14.52 -14.09
N TYR A 127 -9.33 -14.38 -15.41
CA TYR A 127 -10.46 -14.60 -16.33
C TYR A 127 -10.94 -16.05 -16.42
N MET A 128 -10.13 -17.03 -16.00
CA MET A 128 -10.46 -18.45 -16.15
C MET A 128 -10.93 -19.11 -14.85
N LYS A 129 -11.00 -18.36 -13.74
CA LYS A 129 -11.45 -18.89 -12.44
C LYS A 129 -12.83 -18.38 -12.08
N SER A 130 -13.77 -19.30 -11.80
CA SER A 130 -15.04 -18.98 -11.16
C SER A 130 -14.85 -18.76 -9.64
N PRO A 131 -15.65 -17.88 -8.99
CA PRO A 131 -15.58 -17.66 -7.55
C PRO A 131 -15.79 -18.97 -6.77
N LYS A 132 -14.89 -19.29 -5.84
CA LYS A 132 -15.16 -20.26 -4.77
C LYS A 132 -15.64 -19.48 -3.54
N TYR A 133 -16.95 -19.51 -3.27
CA TYR A 133 -17.51 -18.98 -2.03
C TYR A 133 -17.29 -20.00 -0.89
N ASP A 134 -16.46 -19.69 0.11
CA ASP A 134 -16.51 -20.39 1.41
C ASP A 134 -17.58 -19.68 2.27
N VAL A 135 -18.69 -20.38 2.54
CA VAL A 135 -19.95 -19.85 3.12
C VAL A 135 -19.82 -19.48 4.61
N ARG A 136 -18.61 -19.46 5.18
CA ARG A 136 -18.41 -19.26 6.63
C ARG A 136 -18.33 -17.81 7.12
N TYR A 137 -18.39 -16.81 6.24
CA TYR A 137 -18.30 -15.38 6.63
C TYR A 137 -19.40 -14.47 6.04
N LEU A 138 -20.57 -15.01 5.75
CA LEU A 138 -21.75 -14.18 5.45
C LEU A 138 -22.42 -13.74 6.76
N ASN A 139 -22.02 -12.58 7.29
CA ASN A 139 -22.87 -11.85 8.22
C ASN A 139 -24.19 -11.51 7.50
N LEU A 140 -25.32 -11.85 8.12
CA LEU A 140 -26.70 -11.82 7.63
C LEU A 140 -27.26 -10.47 7.13
N TRP A 141 -26.44 -9.44 6.93
CA TRP A 141 -26.90 -8.12 6.50
C TRP A 141 -27.05 -7.98 4.97
N SER A 142 -26.53 -8.93 4.18
CA SER A 142 -26.64 -8.88 2.71
C SER A 142 -27.89 -9.56 2.14
N PHE A 143 -28.69 -10.27 2.96
CA PHE A 143 -29.89 -10.98 2.48
C PHE A 143 -31.17 -10.14 2.52
N SER A 144 -31.20 -9.04 3.27
CA SER A 144 -32.42 -8.21 3.39
C SER A 144 -32.71 -7.36 2.15
N PHE A 145 -31.76 -7.20 1.22
CA PHE A 145 -31.98 -6.43 -0.01
C PHE A 145 -32.53 -7.26 -1.19
N LEU A 146 -32.45 -8.60 -1.12
CA LEU A 146 -32.83 -9.46 -2.25
C LEU A 146 -34.30 -9.92 -2.24
N LEU A 147 -35.02 -9.78 -1.12
CA LEU A 147 -36.39 -10.29 -0.98
C LEU A 147 -37.51 -9.24 -1.13
N VAL A 148 -37.19 -7.94 -1.28
CA VAL A 148 -38.21 -6.89 -1.36
C VAL A 148 -38.67 -6.56 -2.80
N PHE A 149 -37.99 -7.06 -3.84
CA PHE A 149 -38.32 -6.75 -5.24
C PHE A 149 -38.97 -7.90 -6.03
N SER A 150 -39.75 -8.77 -5.37
CA SER A 150 -40.41 -9.90 -6.06
C SER A 150 -41.94 -9.94 -5.96
N SER A 151 -42.63 -8.82 -5.73
CA SER A 151 -44.10 -8.88 -5.68
C SER A 151 -44.91 -7.85 -6.44
N GLN A 152 -44.34 -6.80 -7.06
CA GLN A 152 -45.11 -5.98 -8.02
C GLN A 152 -44.22 -5.19 -8.99
N VAL A 153 -43.82 -5.76 -10.13
CA VAL A 153 -43.64 -4.96 -11.37
C VAL A 153 -44.02 -5.82 -12.56
N GLN A 154 -45.11 -5.42 -13.20
CA GLN A 154 -45.58 -5.97 -14.46
C GLN A 154 -44.74 -5.34 -15.59
N VAL A 155 -44.21 -6.22 -16.43
CA VAL A 155 -43.23 -5.95 -17.49
C VAL A 155 -43.74 -4.92 -18.50
N ASN A 156 -42.96 -3.87 -18.76
CA ASN A 156 -43.00 -3.14 -20.03
C ASN A 156 -41.58 -3.02 -20.60
N SER A 157 -41.48 -3.35 -21.88
CA SER A 157 -40.27 -3.53 -22.67
C SER A 157 -39.37 -2.28 -22.68
N GLY A 158 -38.17 -2.39 -22.09
CA GLY A 158 -37.15 -1.35 -22.15
C GLY A 158 -35.97 -1.50 -21.18
N GLU A 159 -36.11 -2.25 -20.08
CA GLU A 159 -35.10 -2.30 -18.99
C GLU A 159 -34.41 -3.67 -18.81
N MET A 160 -33.99 -4.31 -19.90
CA MET A 160 -33.25 -5.59 -19.82
C MET A 160 -31.72 -5.43 -19.93
N PHE A 161 -31.19 -4.20 -19.84
CA PHE A 161 -29.77 -3.93 -20.08
C PHE A 161 -28.93 -3.55 -18.85
N LEU A 162 -29.54 -3.17 -17.72
CA LEU A 162 -28.78 -2.71 -16.54
C LEU A 162 -28.57 -3.76 -15.44
N LEU A 163 -29.45 -4.77 -15.34
CA LEU A 163 -29.33 -5.83 -14.33
C LEU A 163 -28.26 -6.89 -14.67
N ASN A 164 -27.81 -6.97 -15.93
CA ASN A 164 -26.74 -7.89 -16.32
C ASN A 164 -25.33 -7.34 -16.03
N TYR A 165 -25.14 -6.02 -15.93
CA TYR A 165 -23.79 -5.46 -15.71
C TYR A 165 -23.29 -5.65 -14.27
N LEU A 166 -24.20 -5.56 -13.29
CA LEU A 166 -23.87 -5.81 -11.89
C LEU A 166 -23.70 -7.30 -11.57
N ALA A 167 -24.33 -8.21 -12.32
CA ALA A 167 -24.15 -9.65 -12.16
C ALA A 167 -22.87 -10.19 -12.84
N ILE A 168 -22.44 -9.58 -13.96
CA ILE A 168 -21.26 -10.02 -14.71
C ILE A 168 -19.93 -9.67 -14.01
N CYS A 169 -19.88 -8.62 -13.20
CA CYS A 169 -18.68 -8.29 -12.41
C CYS A 169 -18.40 -9.29 -11.27
N TYR A 170 -19.37 -10.13 -10.87
CA TYR A 170 -19.23 -11.10 -9.77
C TYR A 170 -18.88 -12.52 -10.22
N LEU A 171 -18.60 -12.76 -11.51
CA LEU A 171 -18.48 -14.12 -12.06
C LEU A 171 -17.05 -14.67 -12.22
N PHE A 172 -16.00 -13.95 -11.79
CA PHE A 172 -14.61 -14.39 -12.00
C PHE A 172 -13.64 -14.09 -10.82
N SER A 173 -14.06 -14.31 -9.57
CA SER A 173 -13.24 -13.91 -8.40
C SER A 173 -12.19 -14.96 -8.01
N CYS A 174 -10.95 -14.52 -7.83
CA CYS A 174 -9.91 -15.27 -7.10
C CYS A 174 -10.38 -15.59 -5.67
N SER A 175 -9.97 -16.73 -5.10
CA SER A 175 -10.16 -17.01 -3.68
C SER A 175 -9.23 -16.10 -2.85
N GLU A 176 -9.80 -15.30 -1.95
CA GLU A 176 -9.04 -14.33 -1.16
C GLU A 176 -9.19 -14.53 0.34
N ILE A 177 -8.10 -14.26 1.07
CA ILE A 177 -8.11 -14.12 2.54
C ILE A 177 -7.54 -12.76 2.93
N LYS A 178 -8.05 -12.19 4.01
CA LYS A 178 -7.48 -10.99 4.64
C LYS A 178 -6.59 -11.41 5.81
N LEU A 179 -5.42 -10.81 5.94
CA LEU A 179 -4.53 -11.06 7.08
C LEU A 179 -4.82 -10.12 8.23
N GLU A 180 -5.01 -10.69 9.42
CA GLU A 180 -5.14 -9.93 10.67
C GLU A 180 -3.77 -9.55 11.26
N GLU A 181 -2.78 -10.38 10.97
CA GLU A 181 -1.43 -10.35 11.56
C GLU A 181 -0.39 -9.62 10.70
N ALA A 182 -0.79 -9.08 9.54
CA ALA A 182 0.09 -8.30 8.68
C ALA A 182 -0.64 -7.11 8.08
N ALA A 183 0.08 -6.03 7.85
CA ALA A 183 -0.46 -4.80 7.30
C ALA A 183 0.51 -4.16 6.32
N ILE A 184 0.00 -3.26 5.48
CA ILE A 184 0.83 -2.28 4.77
C ILE A 184 0.85 -1.01 5.59
N LEU A 185 2.04 -0.52 5.90
CA LEU A 185 2.23 0.81 6.45
C LEU A 185 2.34 1.80 5.30
N HIS A 186 1.37 2.69 5.18
CA HIS A 186 1.30 3.71 4.14
C HIS A 186 1.77 5.06 4.69
N TYR A 187 2.94 5.53 4.25
CA TYR A 187 3.58 6.78 4.66
C TYR A 187 3.13 7.97 3.81
N THR A 188 1.82 8.10 3.61
CA THR A 188 1.22 9.13 2.77
C THR A 188 1.28 10.52 3.41
N TYR A 189 1.62 11.53 2.61
CA TYR A 189 1.69 12.93 3.01
C TYR A 189 2.52 13.15 4.30
N THR A 190 3.57 12.36 4.50
CA THR A 190 4.40 12.44 5.71
C THR A 190 5.30 13.66 5.72
N LYS A 191 5.59 14.24 4.56
CA LYS A 191 6.39 15.45 4.41
C LYS A 191 5.58 16.57 3.77
N PHE A 192 5.90 17.81 4.12
CA PHE A 192 5.34 18.98 3.44
C PHE A 192 5.60 18.97 1.93
N SER A 193 6.77 18.48 1.49
CA SER A 193 7.11 18.36 0.07
C SER A 193 6.19 17.43 -0.72
N ASP A 194 5.53 16.48 -0.04
CA ASP A 194 4.61 15.55 -0.70
C ASP A 194 3.38 16.29 -1.23
N LEU A 195 2.95 17.34 -0.52
CA LEU A 195 1.88 18.25 -0.94
C LEU A 195 2.29 19.00 -2.22
N THR A 196 3.47 19.61 -2.23
CA THR A 196 3.94 20.39 -3.38
C THR A 196 4.22 19.51 -4.60
N SER A 197 4.67 18.27 -4.40
CA SER A 197 4.93 17.32 -5.49
C SER A 197 3.68 16.97 -6.31
N ARG A 198 2.48 17.16 -5.75
CA ARG A 198 1.21 16.85 -6.42
C ARG A 198 0.93 17.81 -7.57
N ARG A 199 1.28 19.08 -7.41
CA ARG A 199 1.17 20.11 -8.46
C ARG A 199 1.87 19.65 -9.74
N ASP A 200 3.03 19.04 -9.61
CA ASP A 200 3.89 18.69 -10.75
C ASP A 200 3.43 17.41 -11.49
N ARG A 201 2.36 16.74 -11.02
CA ARG A 201 1.85 15.49 -11.64
C ARG A 201 0.87 15.72 -12.79
N CYS A 202 0.18 16.87 -12.83
CA CYS A 202 -0.81 17.18 -13.87
C CYS A 202 -0.77 18.65 -14.27
N GLY A 203 -0.95 18.95 -15.57
CA GLY A 203 -1.23 20.30 -16.08
C GLY A 203 -2.70 20.74 -15.94
N CYS A 204 -3.41 20.22 -14.95
CA CYS A 204 -4.82 20.46 -14.70
C CYS A 204 -5.04 21.91 -14.23
N LYS A 205 -6.14 22.55 -14.65
CA LYS A 205 -6.54 23.82 -14.02
C LYS A 205 -6.96 23.55 -12.56
N PRO A 206 -6.58 24.41 -11.59
CA PRO A 206 -6.87 24.19 -10.18
C PRO A 206 -8.31 24.57 -9.81
N THR A 207 -9.29 23.97 -10.50
CA THR A 207 -10.72 24.12 -10.22
C THR A 207 -11.28 22.77 -9.75
N LYS A 208 -12.33 22.77 -8.92
CA LYS A 208 -12.92 21.52 -8.39
C LYS A 208 -13.42 20.59 -9.49
N GLU A 209 -13.79 21.13 -10.65
CA GLU A 209 -14.32 20.42 -11.79
C GLU A 209 -13.22 19.79 -12.63
N ASP A 210 -12.14 20.53 -12.91
CA ASP A 210 -11.07 20.06 -13.80
C ASP A 210 -10.21 18.98 -13.13
N VAL A 211 -9.93 19.13 -11.82
CA VAL A 211 -9.10 18.18 -11.06
C VAL A 211 -9.75 16.81 -10.88
N LYS A 212 -11.09 16.70 -10.98
CA LYS A 212 -11.82 15.43 -10.89
C LYS A 212 -11.40 14.43 -11.97
N ARG A 213 -10.88 14.90 -13.10
CA ARG A 213 -10.42 14.05 -14.21
C ARG A 213 -9.13 13.30 -13.88
N CYS A 214 -8.33 13.80 -12.94
CA CYS A 214 -7.01 13.26 -12.64
C CYS A 214 -6.88 12.75 -11.21
N PHE A 215 -7.70 13.25 -10.29
CA PHE A 215 -7.66 12.87 -8.88
C PHE A 215 -9.00 12.26 -8.46
N ILE A 216 -8.95 11.00 -8.02
CA ILE A 216 -10.13 10.27 -7.59
C ILE A 216 -10.53 10.71 -6.17
N LEU A 217 -9.56 10.92 -5.29
CA LEU A 217 -9.79 11.29 -3.89
C LEU A 217 -10.00 12.80 -3.74
N GLU A 218 -10.98 13.19 -2.91
CA GLU A 218 -11.25 14.60 -2.63
C GLU A 218 -10.06 15.28 -1.95
N PHE A 219 -9.38 14.59 -1.03
CA PHE A 219 -8.18 15.11 -0.39
C PHE A 219 -7.10 15.44 -1.43
N ASP A 220 -6.83 14.55 -2.39
CA ASP A 220 -5.84 14.79 -3.45
C ASP A 220 -6.20 15.98 -4.35
N ARG A 221 -7.50 16.24 -4.56
CA ARG A 221 -7.98 17.42 -5.29
C ARG A 221 -7.71 18.71 -4.51
N LEU A 222 -8.05 18.73 -3.21
CA LEU A 222 -7.79 19.88 -2.34
C LEU A 222 -6.29 20.14 -2.22
N ALA A 223 -5.49 19.08 -2.05
CA ALA A 223 -4.04 19.10 -2.02
C ALA A 223 -3.45 19.70 -3.32
N PHE A 224 -3.98 19.31 -4.48
CA PHE A 224 -3.56 19.88 -5.76
C PHE A 224 -3.92 21.37 -5.89
N ILE A 225 -5.15 21.74 -5.51
CA ILE A 225 -5.61 23.14 -5.59
C ILE A 225 -4.76 24.02 -4.69
N ILE A 226 -4.62 23.69 -3.40
CA ILE A 226 -3.83 24.49 -2.45
C ILE A 226 -2.37 24.59 -2.92
N ALA A 227 -1.78 23.50 -3.44
CA ALA A 227 -0.43 23.48 -3.97
C ALA A 227 -0.23 24.34 -5.23
N SER A 228 -1.32 24.64 -5.94
CA SER A 228 -1.29 25.40 -7.20
C SER A 228 -1.65 26.87 -7.03
N THR A 229 -2.43 27.22 -6.00
CA THR A 229 -3.02 28.57 -5.87
C THR A 229 -2.55 29.34 -4.65
N ALA A 230 -2.10 28.67 -3.60
CA ALA A 230 -1.79 29.32 -2.32
C ALA A 230 -0.29 29.65 -2.18
N THR A 231 -0.01 30.57 -1.27
CA THR A 231 1.36 30.86 -0.84
C THR A 231 1.92 29.72 0.02
N GLU A 232 3.25 29.69 0.20
CA GLU A 232 3.88 28.66 1.04
C GLU A 232 3.36 28.66 2.49
N GLN A 233 3.14 29.85 3.07
CA GLN A 233 2.62 29.96 4.43
C GLN A 233 1.20 29.40 4.55
N GLU A 234 0.33 29.71 3.58
CA GLU A 234 -1.03 29.17 3.53
C GLU A 234 -1.03 27.66 3.34
N MET A 235 -0.17 27.13 2.47
CA MET A 235 0.01 25.68 2.30
C MET A 235 0.47 25.00 3.60
N ARG A 236 1.41 25.59 4.34
CA ARG A 236 1.90 25.05 5.61
C ARG A 236 0.81 25.02 6.67
N ASN A 237 0.02 26.09 6.76
CA ASN A 237 -1.14 26.14 7.66
C ASN A 237 -2.16 25.06 7.30
N TRP A 238 -2.49 24.92 6.01
CA TRP A 238 -3.40 23.89 5.52
C TRP A 238 -2.89 22.47 5.83
N TYR A 239 -1.60 22.22 5.59
CA TYR A 239 -0.96 20.93 5.88
C TYR A 239 -1.03 20.59 7.38
N ARG A 240 -0.75 21.56 8.26
CA ARG A 240 -0.85 21.37 9.71
C ARG A 240 -2.27 21.07 10.16
N GLU A 241 -3.26 21.73 9.58
CA GLU A 241 -4.67 21.54 9.91
C GLU A 241 -5.21 20.18 9.44
N HIS A 242 -4.81 19.72 8.25
CA HIS A 242 -5.42 18.57 7.59
C HIS A 242 -4.63 17.26 7.70
N VAL A 243 -3.32 17.33 7.96
CA VAL A 243 -2.42 16.17 7.96
C VAL A 243 -1.77 15.95 9.33
N VAL A 244 -1.31 17.02 9.98
CA VAL A 244 -0.50 16.91 11.21
C VAL A 244 -1.38 16.78 12.44
N TRP A 245 -1.14 15.74 13.24
CA TRP A 245 -1.83 15.40 14.47
C TRP A 245 -1.20 16.10 15.68
N THR A 246 -1.48 17.39 15.82
CA THR A 246 -0.90 18.26 16.85
C THR A 246 -1.57 18.14 18.23
N ASP A 247 -2.82 17.68 18.28
CA ASP A 247 -3.57 17.53 19.53
C ASP A 247 -3.19 16.25 20.28
N LYS A 248 -2.33 16.40 21.29
CA LYS A 248 -1.79 15.29 22.09
C LYS A 248 -2.88 14.55 22.87
N ASP A 249 -3.91 15.24 23.36
CA ASP A 249 -4.95 14.61 24.18
C ASP A 249 -5.83 13.71 23.31
N THR A 250 -6.21 14.18 22.12
CA THR A 250 -6.90 13.36 21.13
C THR A 250 -6.03 12.18 20.69
N ASN A 251 -4.73 12.40 20.42
CA ASN A 251 -3.82 11.31 20.04
C ASN A 251 -3.74 10.24 21.12
N LEU A 252 -3.55 10.64 22.38
CA LEU A 252 -3.48 9.72 23.53
C LEU A 252 -4.79 8.96 23.71
N LYS A 253 -5.94 9.63 23.57
CA LYS A 253 -7.26 8.98 23.63
C LYS A 253 -7.40 7.91 22.54
N LEU A 254 -7.08 8.24 21.30
CA LEU A 254 -7.19 7.30 20.17
C LEU A 254 -6.18 6.15 20.26
N LEU A 255 -4.98 6.39 20.80
CA LEU A 255 -3.98 5.36 21.11
C LEU A 255 -4.50 4.38 22.17
N ARG A 256 -5.07 4.88 23.27
CA ARG A 256 -5.65 4.02 24.34
C ARG A 256 -6.81 3.18 23.85
N LYS A 257 -7.57 3.70 22.89
CA LYS A 257 -8.69 2.99 22.26
C LYS A 257 -8.26 2.10 21.09
N GLY A 258 -6.97 2.10 20.73
CA GLY A 258 -6.40 1.27 19.68
C GLY A 258 -6.74 1.70 18.25
N VAL A 259 -7.36 2.87 18.06
CA VAL A 259 -7.61 3.45 16.72
C VAL A 259 -6.30 3.90 16.09
N LEU A 260 -5.48 4.59 16.88
CA LEU A 260 -4.08 4.84 16.58
C LEU A 260 -3.22 3.75 17.22
N THR A 261 -2.10 3.42 16.59
CA THR A 261 -1.10 2.50 17.12
C THR A 261 0.30 3.01 16.85
N ARG A 262 1.27 2.64 17.70
CA ARG A 262 2.69 2.92 17.47
C ARG A 262 3.43 1.66 17.00
N ILE A 263 4.08 1.76 15.86
CA ILE A 263 4.85 0.68 15.23
C ILE A 263 6.27 1.18 15.00
N TYR A 264 7.22 0.65 15.78
CA TYR A 264 8.63 1.08 15.76
C TYR A 264 9.56 0.12 15.01
N ALA A 265 9.11 -1.10 14.73
CA ALA A 265 9.96 -2.12 14.14
C ALA A 265 10.56 -1.73 12.76
N PRO A 266 9.81 -1.16 11.80
CA PRO A 266 10.39 -0.67 10.54
C PRO A 266 11.48 0.37 10.78
N MET A 267 11.26 1.30 11.72
CA MET A 267 12.23 2.33 12.08
C MET A 267 13.52 1.73 12.64
N ALA A 268 13.43 0.79 13.57
CA ALA A 268 14.60 0.12 14.13
C ALA A 268 15.38 -0.67 13.06
N ILE A 269 14.68 -1.41 12.20
CA ILE A 269 15.29 -2.19 11.11
C ILE A 269 16.00 -1.26 10.12
N ILE A 270 15.33 -0.20 9.67
CA ILE A 270 15.88 0.70 8.66
C ILE A 270 17.07 1.49 9.21
N ARG A 271 17.03 1.94 10.47
CA ARG A 271 18.17 2.58 11.13
C ARG A 271 19.37 1.63 11.21
N GLY A 272 19.16 0.40 11.70
CA GLY A 272 20.23 -0.59 11.79
C GLY A 272 20.85 -0.91 10.42
N LEU A 273 20.03 -1.06 9.38
CA LEU A 273 20.51 -1.28 8.01
C LEU A 273 21.30 -0.08 7.46
N LYS A 274 20.91 1.16 7.79
CA LYS A 274 21.63 2.37 7.39
C LYS A 274 22.98 2.47 8.09
N GLU A 275 22.99 2.27 9.41
CA GLU A 275 24.20 2.30 10.25
C GLU A 275 25.20 1.20 9.86
N SER A 276 24.71 0.05 9.41
CA SER A 276 25.55 -1.07 8.94
C SER A 276 26.19 -0.86 7.56
N GLY A 277 25.78 0.16 6.79
CA GLY A 277 26.21 0.36 5.41
C GLY A 277 25.56 -0.57 4.38
N ILE A 278 24.82 -1.61 4.80
CA ILE A 278 24.18 -2.60 3.93
C ILE A 278 23.27 -1.94 2.87
N PHE A 279 22.56 -0.87 3.22
CA PHE A 279 21.73 -0.14 2.25
C PHE A 279 22.56 0.46 1.10
N ILE A 280 23.73 1.04 1.42
CA ILE A 280 24.60 1.66 0.42
C ILE A 280 25.12 0.57 -0.52
N ASP A 281 25.54 -0.57 0.02
CA ASP A 281 26.04 -1.69 -0.75
C ASP A 281 24.95 -2.30 -1.65
N ALA A 282 23.75 -2.52 -1.10
CA ALA A 282 22.62 -3.07 -1.84
C ALA A 282 22.15 -2.14 -2.97
N VAL A 283 22.04 -0.84 -2.70
CA VAL A 283 21.65 0.17 -3.71
C VAL A 283 22.73 0.31 -4.78
N THR A 284 24.01 0.31 -4.39
CA THR A 284 25.12 0.40 -5.34
C THR A 284 25.18 -0.85 -6.22
N SER A 285 24.99 -2.04 -5.64
CA SER A 285 24.91 -3.31 -6.38
C SER A 285 23.72 -3.33 -7.35
N ALA A 286 22.53 -2.90 -6.91
CA ALA A 286 21.35 -2.81 -7.78
C ALA A 286 21.54 -1.80 -8.94
N LYS A 287 22.25 -0.69 -8.70
CA LYS A 287 22.59 0.29 -9.75
C LYS A 287 23.67 -0.20 -10.70
N ALA A 288 24.62 -1.02 -10.23
CA ALA A 288 25.69 -1.61 -11.05
C ALA A 288 25.17 -2.70 -12.01
N HIS A 289 24.03 -3.32 -11.69
CA HIS A 289 23.37 -4.30 -12.55
C HIS A 289 21.94 -3.88 -12.94
N PRO A 290 21.76 -2.90 -13.86
CA PRO A 290 20.43 -2.50 -14.34
C PRO A 290 19.66 -3.60 -15.08
N LYS A 291 20.35 -4.67 -15.52
CA LYS A 291 19.83 -5.82 -16.27
C LYS A 291 20.58 -7.10 -15.89
N ALA A 292 20.58 -7.48 -14.62
CA ALA A 292 20.84 -8.88 -14.28
C ALA A 292 19.49 -9.56 -14.12
N ASN A 293 19.18 -10.50 -15.01
CA ASN A 293 18.26 -11.58 -14.69
C ASN A 293 18.66 -12.09 -13.30
N ILE A 294 17.72 -12.17 -12.37
CA ILE A 294 17.93 -12.89 -11.11
C ILE A 294 17.97 -14.39 -11.48
N GLY A 295 19.06 -14.80 -12.11
CA GLY A 295 19.51 -16.17 -12.12
C GLY A 295 20.25 -16.37 -10.81
N LEU A 296 19.54 -16.92 -9.83
CA LEU A 296 20.21 -17.54 -8.69
C LEU A 296 21.03 -18.70 -9.24
N GLU A 297 22.34 -18.51 -9.32
CA GLU A 297 23.26 -19.61 -9.57
C GLU A 297 23.10 -20.63 -8.43
N ASN A 298 22.74 -21.85 -8.82
CA ASN A 298 22.63 -22.99 -7.95
C ASN A 298 24.01 -23.28 -7.34
N ASN A 299 24.11 -23.18 -6.01
CA ASN A 299 25.23 -23.78 -5.29
C ASN A 299 25.05 -25.30 -5.30
N GLU A 300 25.70 -26.00 -6.22
CA GLU A 300 26.06 -27.41 -6.04
C GLU A 300 27.58 -27.62 -6.18
N SER A 301 28.13 -28.06 -5.06
CA SER A 301 29.34 -28.85 -4.80
C SER A 301 30.30 -29.18 -5.95
N ILE A 302 31.56 -28.78 -5.73
CA ILE A 302 32.83 -29.50 -5.92
C ILE A 302 32.69 -30.90 -6.56
N HIS A 303 33.12 -31.05 -7.82
CA HIS A 303 34.05 -32.10 -8.29
C HIS A 303 34.44 -31.90 -9.78
N THR A 304 35.53 -32.56 -10.17
CA THR A 304 36.57 -32.16 -11.12
C THR A 304 36.41 -32.61 -12.59
N ASN A 305 36.87 -31.73 -13.49
CA ASN A 305 37.49 -31.92 -14.83
C ASN A 305 37.05 -33.07 -15.75
N VAL A 306 36.49 -32.74 -16.92
CA VAL A 306 36.91 -33.29 -18.25
C VAL A 306 36.68 -32.25 -19.38
N THR A 307 37.66 -32.17 -20.26
CA THR A 307 37.85 -31.31 -21.44
C THR A 307 37.01 -31.64 -22.70
N ALA A 308 36.78 -30.57 -23.48
CA ALA A 308 36.81 -30.46 -24.96
C ALA A 308 35.54 -30.62 -25.84
N ALA A 309 35.43 -29.64 -26.77
CA ALA A 309 34.79 -29.59 -28.11
C ALA A 309 33.68 -28.51 -28.23
N GLN A 310 33.94 -27.33 -28.79
CA GLN A 310 34.01 -26.91 -30.21
C GLN A 310 32.65 -26.74 -30.94
N SER A 311 32.55 -25.60 -31.66
CA SER A 311 31.59 -25.21 -32.72
C SER A 311 30.18 -24.79 -32.27
N THR A 312 29.53 -23.74 -32.79
CA THR A 312 29.79 -22.85 -33.95
C THR A 312 28.89 -21.62 -33.87
N THR A 313 29.42 -20.52 -34.40
CA THR A 313 28.80 -19.22 -34.72
C THR A 313 27.56 -19.29 -35.62
N LEU A 314 26.55 -18.44 -35.33
CA LEU A 314 25.76 -17.70 -36.34
C LEU A 314 25.36 -16.32 -35.79
N LYS A 315 25.85 -15.26 -36.47
CA LYS A 315 25.28 -13.90 -36.50
C LYS A 315 24.00 -13.93 -37.36
N GLU A 316 23.04 -12.99 -37.38
CA GLU A 316 23.08 -11.53 -37.27
C GLU A 316 21.61 -11.01 -37.31
N GLY A 317 21.38 -9.77 -36.86
CA GLY A 317 20.34 -8.89 -37.46
C GLY A 317 19.10 -8.58 -36.64
N GLY A 318 18.94 -7.31 -36.22
CA GLY A 318 17.67 -6.77 -35.71
C GLY A 318 17.85 -5.57 -34.79
N ASN A 319 18.31 -4.45 -35.35
CA ASN A 319 18.48 -3.17 -34.66
C ASN A 319 17.15 -2.43 -34.58
N ASP A 320 16.56 -2.31 -33.39
CA ASP A 320 15.47 -1.35 -33.14
C ASP A 320 15.71 -0.58 -31.83
N ASN A 321 16.05 0.70 -32.00
CA ASN A 321 16.29 1.66 -30.94
C ASN A 321 14.98 2.04 -30.25
N SER A 322 14.70 1.42 -29.09
CA SER A 322 13.71 1.91 -28.14
C SER A 322 14.34 2.98 -27.24
N GLN A 323 14.11 4.25 -27.58
CA GLN A 323 14.41 5.39 -26.70
C GLN A 323 13.43 5.40 -25.52
N ALA A 324 13.83 4.81 -24.39
CA ALA A 324 13.17 5.01 -23.12
C ALA A 324 13.77 6.23 -22.41
N THR A 325 12.97 7.29 -22.29
CA THR A 325 13.27 8.52 -21.56
C THR A 325 13.76 8.20 -20.14
N ALA A 326 15.01 8.58 -19.84
CA ALA A 326 15.63 8.41 -18.54
C ALA A 326 14.80 9.10 -17.45
N ARG A 327 14.25 8.32 -16.52
CA ARG A 327 13.66 8.84 -15.28
C ARG A 327 14.77 9.44 -14.43
N LYS A 328 14.67 10.73 -14.14
CA LYS A 328 15.52 11.44 -13.18
C LYS A 328 15.26 10.85 -11.79
N ILE A 329 16.15 9.98 -11.33
CA ILE A 329 16.15 9.47 -9.96
C ILE A 329 16.53 10.65 -9.05
N LEU A 330 15.71 10.91 -8.03
CA LEU A 330 15.92 11.96 -7.04
C LEU A 330 17.28 11.77 -6.37
N GLU A 331 18.19 12.73 -6.53
CA GLU A 331 19.45 12.78 -5.79
C GLU A 331 19.14 13.04 -4.30
N MET A 332 19.65 12.18 -3.43
CA MET A 332 19.63 12.40 -1.98
C MET A 332 20.71 13.44 -1.66
N ILE A 333 20.30 14.69 -1.44
CA ILE A 333 21.19 15.71 -0.89
C ILE A 333 21.22 15.50 0.62
N ASP A 334 22.39 15.13 1.13
CA ASP A 334 22.68 14.95 2.55
C ASP A 334 22.84 16.35 3.18
N VAL A 335 21.73 16.96 3.60
CA VAL A 335 21.75 18.15 4.45
C VAL A 335 21.50 17.69 5.88
N GLN A 336 22.58 17.59 6.66
CA GLN A 336 22.52 17.36 8.10
C GLN A 336 22.00 18.62 8.80
N GLU A 337 20.67 18.74 8.90
CA GLU A 337 20.03 19.43 10.00
C GLU A 337 19.62 18.37 11.04
N GLU A 338 20.01 18.55 12.31
CA GLU A 338 19.61 17.62 13.38
C GLU A 338 18.08 17.63 13.55
N ALA A 339 17.44 16.50 13.20
CA ALA A 339 16.00 16.29 13.34
C ALA A 339 15.64 15.84 14.76
N VAL A 340 14.48 16.29 15.25
CA VAL A 340 13.97 15.88 16.57
C VAL A 340 13.57 14.40 16.53
N PRO A 341 14.03 13.54 17.46
CA PRO A 341 13.63 12.13 17.47
C PRO A 341 12.12 11.97 17.75
N PRO A 342 11.49 10.88 17.29
CA PRO A 342 10.07 10.61 17.58
C PRO A 342 9.83 10.42 19.08
N MET A 343 8.57 10.64 19.50
CA MET A 343 8.20 10.45 20.91
C MET A 343 8.34 8.98 21.33
N SER A 344 8.84 8.79 22.55
CA SER A 344 8.89 7.49 23.20
C SER A 344 7.48 6.95 23.46
N PRO A 345 7.30 5.62 23.57
CA PRO A 345 6.03 5.04 23.98
C PRO A 345 5.55 5.66 25.32
N PRO A 346 4.23 5.90 25.52
CA PRO A 346 3.72 6.37 26.81
C PRO A 346 4.14 5.43 27.94
N GLY A 347 4.62 5.97 29.06
CA GLY A 347 5.01 5.17 30.22
C GLY A 347 3.79 4.50 30.86
N PHE A 348 3.97 3.31 31.43
CA PHE A 348 2.90 2.56 32.11
C PHE A 348 2.22 3.39 33.23
N LEU A 349 2.98 4.22 33.94
CA LEU A 349 2.48 5.14 34.98
C LEU A 349 1.61 6.28 34.41
N GLU A 350 1.99 6.85 33.26
CA GLU A 350 1.25 7.92 32.59
C GLU A 350 -0.10 7.42 32.04
N LEU A 351 -0.17 6.13 31.68
CA LEU A 351 -1.39 5.42 31.31
C LEU A 351 -2.33 5.17 32.51
N MET A 352 -1.79 5.03 33.73
CA MET A 352 -2.57 4.80 34.94
C MET A 352 -3.08 6.09 35.58
N GLU A 353 -2.25 7.13 35.67
CA GLU A 353 -2.59 8.40 36.34
C GLU A 353 -3.74 9.14 35.64
N SER A 354 -3.88 8.95 34.33
CA SER A 354 -4.93 9.57 33.52
C SER A 354 -6.13 8.66 33.24
N ALA A 355 -6.15 7.45 33.81
CA ALA A 355 -7.34 6.61 33.89
C ALA A 355 -8.16 6.88 35.17
N LEU A 356 -7.57 7.66 36.10
CA LEU A 356 -8.17 8.08 37.37
C LEU A 356 -8.62 9.55 37.36
N SER A 357 -8.41 10.26 36.24
CA SER A 357 -8.93 11.60 35.92
C SER A 357 -9.98 11.50 34.82
#